data_AF-A0A4Z2FH55-F1
#
_entry.id   AF-A0A4Z2FH55-F1
#
_cell.length_a   1.000
_cell.length_b   1.000
_cell.length_c   1.000
_cell.angle_alpha   90.00
_cell.angle_beta   90.00
_cell.angle_gamma   90.00
#
_symmetry.space_group_name_H-M   'P 1'
#
loop_
_entity.id
_entity.type
_entity.pdbx_description
1 polymer ?
#
loop_
_entity_poly.entity_id
_entity_poly.type
_entity_poly.pdbx_seq_one_letter_code
_entity_poly.pdbx_strand_id
1 'polypeptide(L)'
;MMKSCREGCSLLESVTVPQTRLDFDVWEKLNGLEQAQEVQSGLWLLQQALSLLRTSVTNAALHSHIDNSIRNLLSINAEYSPPTSAAGLEGTWTAASATDLLQVHVNFLRGKVRLLLLDAQACQQDVS
;
A
#
# COMPACT_ATOMS: atom_id res chain seq x y z
N MET A 1 -0.59 16.57 -6.55
CA MET A 1 -1.97 16.53 -6.04
C MET A 1 -2.93 16.39 -7.21
N MET A 2 -3.70 15.30 -7.27
CA MET A 2 -4.70 15.04 -8.31
C MET A 2 -5.95 15.87 -8.04
N LYS A 3 -6.02 17.07 -8.61
CA LYS A 3 -7.21 17.95 -8.54
C LYS A 3 -8.28 17.62 -9.59
N SER A 4 -8.07 16.58 -10.39
CA SER A 4 -8.77 16.43 -11.66
C SER A 4 -9.83 15.33 -11.71
N CYS A 5 -10.05 14.56 -10.63
CA CYS A 5 -11.13 13.57 -10.70
C CYS A 5 -12.40 14.02 -9.99
N ARG A 6 -13.34 14.50 -10.79
CA ARG A 6 -14.67 14.94 -10.37
C ARG A 6 -15.76 13.93 -10.73
N GLU A 7 -15.57 13.17 -11.81
CA GLU A 7 -16.51 12.17 -12.35
C GLU A 7 -15.74 10.92 -12.82
N GLY A 8 -16.24 9.72 -12.52
CA GLY A 8 -15.63 8.44 -12.92
C GLY A 8 -14.50 7.92 -12.02
N CYS A 9 -14.37 8.45 -10.79
CA CYS A 9 -13.42 7.98 -9.77
C CYS A 9 -14.08 7.56 -8.47
N SER A 10 -15.31 7.06 -8.56
CA SER A 10 -16.01 6.47 -7.43
C SER A 10 -15.60 5.01 -7.27
N LEU A 11 -15.35 4.61 -6.03
CA LEU A 11 -15.44 3.22 -5.65
C LEU A 11 -16.92 2.84 -5.63
N LEU A 12 -17.27 1.68 -6.21
CA LEU A 12 -18.65 1.17 -6.17
C LEU A 12 -19.02 0.70 -4.77
N GLU A 13 -18.05 0.17 -4.03
CA GLU A 13 -18.18 -0.30 -2.65
C GLU A 13 -16.94 0.10 -1.85
N SER A 14 -17.07 0.22 -0.53
CA SER A 14 -15.92 0.46 0.33
C SER A 14 -14.95 -0.72 0.27
N VAL A 15 -13.66 -0.44 0.18
CA VAL A 15 -12.63 -1.49 0.08
C VAL A 15 -11.75 -1.52 1.33
N THR A 16 -11.36 -2.72 1.75
CA THR A 16 -10.42 -2.92 2.85
C THR A 16 -9.01 -2.49 2.40
N VAL A 17 -8.35 -1.69 3.23
CA VAL A 17 -7.02 -1.13 2.98
C VAL A 17 -6.14 -1.29 4.24
N PRO A 18 -4.81 -1.30 4.11
CA PRO A 18 -3.95 -1.38 5.29
C PRO A 18 -4.04 -0.11 6.13
N GLN A 19 -3.86 -0.25 7.44
CA GLN A 19 -3.65 0.90 8.30
C GLN A 19 -2.32 1.56 7.99
N THR A 20 -2.38 2.86 7.71
CA THR A 20 -1.21 3.69 7.40
C THR A 20 -0.68 4.46 8.60
N ARG A 21 -1.42 4.46 9.71
CA ARG A 21 -0.93 5.02 10.97
C ARG A 21 0.29 4.22 11.41
N LEU A 22 1.34 4.96 11.71
CA LEU A 22 2.59 4.45 12.21
C LEU A 22 2.76 4.95 13.64
N ASP A 23 2.82 4.01 14.58
CA ASP A 23 3.25 4.27 15.94
C ASP A 23 4.71 3.79 16.03
N PHE A 24 5.65 4.73 16.21
CA PHE A 24 7.07 4.41 16.23
C PHE A 24 7.44 3.51 17.42
N ASP A 25 6.80 3.71 18.58
CA ASP A 25 7.08 2.92 19.78
C ASP A 25 6.62 1.46 19.65
N VAL A 26 5.65 1.21 18.79
CA VAL A 26 5.19 -0.15 18.44
C VAL A 26 6.07 -0.72 17.33
N TRP A 27 6.32 0.07 16.28
CA TRP A 27 7.09 -0.34 15.11
C TRP A 27 8.52 -0.76 15.44
N GLU A 28 9.22 0.00 16.28
CA GLU A 28 10.62 -0.29 16.67
C GLU A 28 10.77 -1.55 17.54
N LYS A 29 9.67 -2.04 18.12
CA LYS A 29 9.68 -3.28 18.91
C LYS A 29 9.50 -4.53 18.06
N LEU A 30 9.02 -4.38 16.82
CA LEU A 30 8.89 -5.48 15.87
C LEU A 30 10.27 -5.86 15.35
N ASN A 31 10.52 -7.16 15.21
CA ASN A 31 11.71 -7.63 14.51
C ASN A 31 11.55 -7.44 12.99
N GLY A 32 12.67 -7.51 12.24
CA GLY A 32 12.66 -7.26 10.79
C GLY A 32 11.73 -8.19 9.99
N LEU A 33 11.49 -9.43 10.47
CA LEU A 33 10.56 -10.35 9.83
C LEU A 33 9.10 -9.90 10.06
N GLU A 34 8.75 -9.46 11.26
CA GLU A 34 7.42 -8.95 11.60
C GLU A 34 7.12 -7.66 10.81
N GLN A 35 8.07 -6.72 10.75
CA GLN A 35 7.95 -5.51 9.95
C GLN A 35 7.78 -5.83 8.45
N ALA A 36 8.54 -6.81 7.94
CA ALA A 36 8.42 -7.26 6.55
C ALA A 36 7.04 -7.89 6.27
N GLN A 37 6.54 -8.74 7.17
CA GLN A 37 5.22 -9.38 7.05
C GLN A 37 4.10 -8.33 7.05
N GLU A 38 4.18 -7.34 7.93
CA GLU A 38 3.20 -6.25 7.99
C GLU A 38 3.20 -5.41 6.71
N VAL A 39 4.38 -5.07 6.20
CA VAL A 39 4.53 -4.34 4.93
C VAL A 39 4.00 -5.15 3.76
N GLN A 40 4.39 -6.41 3.63
CA GLN A 40 3.95 -7.30 2.54
C GLN A 40 2.43 -7.48 2.54
N SER A 41 1.84 -7.73 3.71
CA SER A 41 0.38 -7.88 3.85
C SER A 41 -0.36 -6.61 3.44
N GLY A 42 0.19 -5.44 3.80
CA GLY A 42 -0.38 -4.16 3.37
C GLY A 42 -0.20 -3.85 1.89
N LEU A 43 0.94 -4.20 1.28
CA LEU A 43 1.15 -4.08 -0.17
C LEU A 43 0.14 -4.96 -0.94
N TRP A 44 -0.12 -6.18 -0.46
CA TRP A 44 -1.10 -7.07 -1.04
C TRP A 44 -2.53 -6.52 -0.98
N LEU A 45 -2.95 -5.97 0.18
CA LEU A 45 -4.24 -5.29 0.32
C LEU A 45 -4.37 -4.10 -0.64
N LEU A 46 -3.33 -3.26 -0.75
CA LEU A 46 -3.31 -2.14 -1.68
C LEU A 46 -3.43 -2.59 -3.13
N GLN A 47 -2.74 -3.66 -3.52
CA GLN A 47 -2.84 -4.21 -4.87
C GLN A 47 -4.27 -4.65 -5.19
N GLN A 48 -4.95 -5.34 -4.27
CA GLN A 48 -6.34 -5.75 -4.46
C GLN A 48 -7.28 -4.54 -4.55
N ALA A 49 -7.16 -3.59 -3.63
CA ALA A 49 -8.00 -2.39 -3.62
C ALA A 49 -7.81 -1.55 -4.90
N LEU A 50 -6.57 -1.39 -5.38
CA LEU A 50 -6.28 -0.70 -6.64
C LEU A 50 -6.80 -1.48 -7.85
N SER A 51 -6.76 -2.81 -7.81
CA SER A 51 -7.33 -3.65 -8.89
C SER A 51 -8.84 -3.52 -8.96
N LEU A 52 -9.52 -3.39 -7.81
CA LEU A 52 -10.96 -3.10 -7.75
C LEU A 52 -11.26 -1.69 -8.27
N LEU A 53 -10.50 -0.67 -7.87
CA LEU A 53 -10.66 0.68 -8.39
C LEU A 53 -10.45 0.73 -9.91
N ARG A 54 -9.49 -0.04 -10.43
CA ARG A 54 -9.22 -0.11 -11.88
C ARG A 54 -10.45 -0.51 -12.68
N THR A 55 -11.29 -1.43 -12.18
CA THR A 55 -12.47 -1.90 -12.91
C THR A 55 -13.62 -0.88 -12.90
N SER A 56 -13.65 0.07 -11.95
CA SER A 56 -14.69 1.10 -11.86
C SER A 56 -14.32 2.43 -12.52
N VAL A 57 -13.03 2.65 -12.82
CA VAL A 57 -12.54 3.91 -13.39
C VAL A 57 -12.71 3.95 -14.90
N THR A 58 -13.40 4.98 -15.39
CA THR A 58 -13.57 5.26 -16.83
C THR A 58 -12.60 6.31 -17.36
N ASN A 59 -11.95 7.08 -16.48
CA ASN A 59 -10.96 8.08 -16.86
C ASN A 59 -9.63 7.42 -17.28
N ALA A 60 -9.23 7.57 -18.53
CA ALA A 60 -8.02 6.92 -19.08
C ALA A 60 -6.72 7.32 -18.36
N ALA A 61 -6.58 8.58 -17.96
CA ALA A 61 -5.39 9.06 -17.26
C ALA A 61 -5.30 8.44 -15.85
N LEU A 62 -6.41 8.36 -15.12
CA LEU A 62 -6.45 7.68 -13.84
C LEU A 62 -6.23 6.16 -14.01
N HIS A 63 -6.84 5.54 -15.01
CA HIS A 63 -6.64 4.11 -15.28
C HIS A 63 -5.15 3.80 -15.50
N SER A 64 -4.46 4.60 -16.32
CA SER A 64 -3.01 4.46 -16.53
C SER A 64 -2.20 4.66 -15.24
N HIS A 65 -2.58 5.63 -14.40
CA HIS A 65 -1.96 5.84 -13.09
C HIS A 65 -2.13 4.63 -12.17
N ILE A 66 -3.33 4.02 -12.15
CA ILE A 66 -3.61 2.82 -11.36
C ILE A 66 -2.79 1.63 -11.87
N ASP A 67 -2.73 1.43 -13.19
CA ASP A 67 -1.91 0.37 -13.81
C ASP A 67 -0.43 0.51 -13.44
N ASN A 68 0.11 1.72 -13.49
CA ASN A 68 1.47 2.00 -13.04
C ASN A 68 1.64 1.71 -11.55
N SER A 69 0.69 2.11 -10.72
CA SER A 69 0.73 1.89 -9.27
C SER A 69 0.76 0.40 -8.94
N ILE A 70 -0.07 -0.41 -9.60
CA ILE A 70 -0.10 -1.88 -9.43
C ILE A 70 1.23 -2.50 -9.84
N ARG A 71 1.79 -2.12 -11.01
CA ARG A 71 3.11 -2.62 -11.45
C ARG A 71 4.23 -2.26 -10.47
N ASN A 72 4.22 -1.03 -9.95
CA ASN A 72 5.21 -0.58 -8.98
C ASN A 72 5.11 -1.36 -7.66
N LEU A 73 3.90 -1.62 -7.17
CA LEU A 73 3.70 -2.44 -5.97
C LEU A 73 4.22 -3.86 -6.16
N LEU A 74 3.96 -4.48 -7.32
CA LEU A 74 4.51 -5.80 -7.65
C LEU A 74 6.04 -5.82 -7.68
N SER A 75 6.66 -4.75 -8.19
CA SER A 75 8.12 -4.62 -8.20
C SER A 75 8.72 -4.46 -6.80
N ILE A 76 7.99 -3.86 -5.85
CA ILE A 76 8.42 -3.73 -4.45
C ILE A 76 8.22 -5.06 -3.72
N ASN A 77 7.15 -5.79 -4.02
CA ASN A 77 6.77 -7.04 -3.35
C ASN A 77 7.46 -8.29 -3.95
N ALA A 78 8.61 -8.13 -4.61
CA ALA A 78 9.18 -9.07 -5.58
C ALA A 78 9.60 -10.44 -5.04
N GLU A 79 9.28 -10.82 -3.79
CA GLU A 79 9.80 -12.06 -3.22
C GLU A 79 8.96 -12.67 -2.09
N TYR A 80 7.63 -12.59 -2.10
CA TYR A 80 6.83 -13.37 -1.13
C TYR A 80 5.46 -13.81 -1.65
N SER A 81 5.14 -15.09 -1.44
CA SER A 81 3.81 -15.66 -1.67
C SER A 81 2.79 -14.95 -0.77
N PRO A 82 1.56 -14.65 -1.23
CA PRO A 82 0.54 -14.04 -0.39
C PRO A 82 0.41 -14.83 0.92
N PRO A 83 0.30 -14.16 2.09
CA PRO A 83 0.13 -14.87 3.34
C PRO A 83 -1.11 -15.77 3.21
N THR A 84 -0.99 -17.02 3.65
CA THR A 84 -2.03 -18.06 3.56
C THR A 84 -3.34 -17.64 4.23
N SER A 85 -3.32 -16.56 5.01
CA SER A 85 -4.48 -15.88 5.55
C SER A 85 -4.16 -14.40 5.78
N ALA A 86 -5.11 -13.51 5.46
CA ALA A 86 -5.14 -12.15 6.01
C ALA A 86 -5.41 -12.14 7.54
N ALA A 87 -5.59 -13.32 8.14
CA ALA A 87 -5.76 -13.53 9.57
C ALA A 87 -4.44 -13.24 10.29
N GLY A 88 -4.32 -12.02 10.80
CA GLY A 88 -3.11 -11.51 11.44
C GLY A 88 -2.81 -10.05 11.13
N LEU A 89 -3.52 -9.44 10.16
CA LEU A 89 -3.49 -8.00 9.96
C LEU A 89 -4.22 -7.28 11.10
N GLU A 90 -3.52 -7.07 12.22
CA GLU A 90 -3.90 -6.07 13.21
C GLU A 90 -4.04 -4.71 12.49
N GLY A 91 -5.25 -4.14 12.49
CA GLY A 91 -5.51 -2.82 11.91
C GLY A 91 -5.67 -2.80 10.38
N THR A 92 -6.87 -3.11 9.90
CA THR A 92 -7.31 -2.73 8.55
C THR A 92 -8.34 -1.62 8.62
N TRP A 93 -8.34 -0.73 7.63
CA TRP A 93 -9.30 0.36 7.49
C TRP A 93 -10.16 0.16 6.25
N THR A 94 -11.21 0.96 6.10
CA THR A 94 -12.02 1.01 4.89
C THR A 94 -11.81 2.32 4.14
N ALA A 95 -11.64 2.25 2.83
CA ALA A 95 -11.62 3.42 1.95
C ALA A 95 -12.96 3.51 1.21
N ALA A 96 -13.61 4.67 1.29
CA ALA A 96 -14.93 4.91 0.69
C ALA A 96 -14.84 5.61 -0.68
N SER A 97 -13.70 6.20 -1.02
CA SER A 97 -13.47 6.85 -2.31
C SER A 97 -12.10 6.52 -2.92
N ALA A 98 -11.95 6.76 -4.23
CA ALA A 98 -10.65 6.61 -4.89
C ALA A 98 -9.59 7.55 -4.30
N THR A 99 -10.00 8.75 -3.86
CA THR A 99 -9.11 9.69 -3.19
C THR A 99 -8.58 9.10 -1.88
N ASP A 100 -9.43 8.49 -1.07
CA ASP A 100 -9.03 7.84 0.18
C ASP A 100 -8.05 6.70 -0.10
N LEU A 101 -8.37 5.85 -1.08
CA LEU A 101 -7.51 4.73 -1.46
C LEU A 101 -6.13 5.20 -1.96
N LEU A 102 -6.09 6.21 -2.83
CA LEU A 102 -4.83 6.75 -3.34
C LEU A 102 -4.02 7.45 -2.23
N GLN A 103 -4.70 8.09 -1.28
CA GLN A 103 -4.05 8.67 -0.10
C GLN A 103 -3.45 7.59 0.80
N VAL A 104 -4.18 6.49 1.02
CA VAL A 104 -3.69 5.32 1.77
C VAL A 104 -2.49 4.70 1.06
N HIS A 105 -2.53 4.53 -0.26
CA HIS A 105 -1.40 4.06 -1.06
C HIS A 105 -0.14 4.91 -0.85
N VAL A 106 -0.25 6.23 -0.99
CA VAL A 106 0.89 7.15 -0.81
C VAL A 106 1.40 7.12 0.63
N ASN A 107 0.51 7.15 1.63
CA ASN A 107 0.91 7.15 3.03
C ASN A 107 1.61 5.85 3.44
N PHE A 108 1.14 4.72 2.93
CA PHE A 108 1.76 3.42 3.20
C PHE A 108 3.18 3.34 2.65
N LEU A 109 3.38 3.79 1.41
CA LEU A 109 4.71 3.84 0.78
C LEU A 109 5.66 4.79 1.51
N ARG A 110 5.18 5.97 1.92
CA ARG A 110 6.01 6.98 2.61
C ARG A 110 6.30 6.64 4.07
N GLY A 111 5.49 5.79 4.69
CA GLY A 111 5.60 5.34 6.07
C GLY A 111 6.29 3.99 6.18
N LYS A 112 5.51 2.94 6.48
CA LYS A 112 6.00 1.60 6.83
C LYS A 112 6.96 1.01 5.80
N VAL A 113 6.67 1.15 4.49
CA VAL A 113 7.56 0.65 3.42
C VAL A 113 8.91 1.35 3.46
N ARG A 114 8.90 2.69 3.57
CA ARG A 114 10.14 3.48 3.65
C ARG A 114 10.96 3.10 4.88
N LEU A 115 10.32 2.89 6.03
CA LEU A 115 11.03 2.52 7.26
C LEU A 115 11.68 1.14 7.15
N LEU A 116 10.93 0.13 6.70
CA LEU A 116 11.48 -1.20 6.46
C LEU A 116 12.72 -1.16 5.56
N LEU A 117 12.69 -0.34 4.49
CA LEU A 117 13.82 -0.19 3.56
C LEU A 117 15.00 0.58 4.16
N LEU A 118 14.79 1.50 5.09
CA LEU A 118 15.88 2.21 5.78
C LEU A 118 16.60 1.31 6.78
N ASP A 119 15.86 0.41 7.43
CA ASP A 119 16.41 -0.53 8.40
C ASP A 119 17.03 -1.77 7.73
N ALA A 120 16.74 -1.98 6.44
CA ALA A 120 17.31 -3.07 5.67
C ALA A 120 18.84 -2.88 5.50
N GLN A 121 19.62 -3.81 6.02
CA GLN A 121 21.08 -3.78 5.97
C GLN A 121 21.63 -3.70 4.52
N ALA A 122 20.93 -4.30 3.55
CA ALA A 122 21.28 -4.22 2.13
C ALA A 122 21.14 -2.80 1.53
N CYS A 123 20.39 -1.91 2.20
CA CYS A 123 20.17 -0.53 1.79
C CYS A 123 21.00 0.48 2.59
N GLN A 124 21.69 0.03 3.64
CA GLN A 124 22.69 0.84 4.35
C GLN A 124 23.92 0.94 3.46
N GLN A 125 24.04 2.07 2.75
CA GLN A 125 25.30 2.38 2.08
C GLN A 125 26.33 2.69 3.17
N ASP A 126 27.34 1.83 3.31
CA ASP A 126 28.58 2.18 4.00
C ASP A 126 29.21 3.36 3.26
N VAL A 127 28.84 4.58 3.64
CA VAL A 127 29.54 5.78 3.19
C VAL A 127 30.79 5.89 4.05
N SER A 128 31.88 5.27 3.58
CA SER A 128 33.25 5.54 4.04
C SER A 128 33.82 6.78 3.38
#